data_AF-A0A9D2EDK6-F1
#
_entry.id   AF-A0A9D2EDK6-F1
#
_cell.length_a   1.000
_cell.length_b   1.000
_cell.length_c   1.000
_cell.angle_alpha   90.00
_cell.angle_beta   90.00
_cell.angle_gamma   90.00
#
_symmetry.space_group_name_H-M   'P 1'
#
loop_
_entity.id
_entity.type
_entity.pdbx_description
1 polymer ?
#
loop_
_entity_poly.entity_id
_entity_poly.type
_entity_poly.pdbx_seq_one_letter_code
_entity_poly.pdbx_strand_id
1 'polypeptide(L)'
;MADVAEVTQTLQRGTVSDVTRVLGRREMKRWRNGDRTALSLALTNRSPADRLAICHLLLDRGADASFVLEFDNVGALHLLFSHEPHDYVGEKELAARLIDAGADVNLVSPRFGSPLASLAATFKFSDATLQPFYDVLIESGKLNLSTVDKGGRTMMENIAVKVRKRASLYQQLIDFAIASGQQEAIPPTEG
;
A
#
# COMPACT_ATOMS: atom_id res chain seq x y z
N MET A 1 -7.19 -25.59 17.17
CA MET A 1 -6.78 -24.34 16.50
C MET A 1 -5.34 -24.53 16.07
N ALA A 2 -4.99 -24.12 14.85
CA ALA A 2 -3.60 -24.17 14.37
C ALA A 2 -2.72 -23.29 15.28
N ASP A 3 -1.44 -23.65 15.40
CA ASP A 3 -0.49 -22.87 16.19
C ASP A 3 -0.25 -21.50 15.53
N VAL A 4 0.02 -20.46 16.34
CA VAL A 4 0.24 -19.09 15.86
C VAL A 4 1.43 -19.04 14.90
N ALA A 5 2.48 -19.83 15.15
CA ALA A 5 3.64 -19.92 14.25
C ALA A 5 3.27 -20.59 12.92
N GLU A 6 2.46 -21.66 12.95
CA GLU A 6 1.96 -22.33 11.74
C GLU A 6 1.12 -21.37 10.88
N VAL A 7 0.18 -20.64 11.49
CA VAL A 7 -0.67 -19.69 10.76
C VAL A 7 0.18 -18.56 10.17
N THR A 8 1.11 -18.00 10.95
CA THR A 8 1.99 -16.91 10.49
C THR A 8 2.82 -17.35 9.30
N GLN A 9 3.47 -18.51 9.40
CA GLN A 9 4.28 -19.05 8.31
C GLN A 9 3.44 -19.33 7.06
N THR A 10 2.23 -19.88 7.25
CA THR A 10 1.32 -20.20 6.15
C THR A 10 0.87 -18.95 5.41
N LEU A 11 0.53 -17.87 6.12
CA LEU A 11 0.15 -16.59 5.49
C LEU A 11 1.30 -15.98 4.67
N GLN A 12 2.55 -16.11 5.13
CA GLN A 12 3.72 -15.49 4.50
C GLN A 12 4.39 -16.33 3.40
N ARG A 13 4.11 -17.64 3.33
CA ARG A 13 4.83 -18.56 2.43
C ARG A 13 3.99 -19.67 1.82
N GLY A 14 2.79 -19.91 2.34
CA GLY A 14 1.89 -20.95 1.86
C GLY A 14 0.98 -20.47 0.74
N THR A 15 0.14 -21.38 0.30
CA THR A 15 -0.88 -21.16 -0.74
C THR A 15 -2.23 -20.80 -0.13
N VAL A 16 -3.18 -20.38 -0.97
CA VAL A 16 -4.58 -20.17 -0.57
C VAL A 16 -5.23 -21.43 0.03
N SER A 17 -4.83 -22.61 -0.44
CA SER A 17 -5.29 -23.90 0.07
C SER A 17 -4.76 -24.16 1.48
N ASP A 18 -3.48 -23.84 1.72
CA ASP A 18 -2.87 -23.96 3.05
C ASP A 18 -3.55 -23.01 4.04
N VAL A 19 -3.78 -21.74 3.65
CA VAL A 19 -4.48 -20.76 4.49
C VAL A 19 -5.89 -21.25 4.83
N THR A 20 -6.62 -21.80 3.86
CA THR A 20 -7.98 -22.34 4.10
C THR A 20 -7.98 -23.55 5.02
N ARG A 21 -6.89 -24.33 5.05
CA ARG A 21 -6.71 -25.47 5.97
C ARG A 21 -6.43 -25.00 7.39
N VAL A 22 -5.55 -24.00 7.57
CA VAL A 22 -5.10 -23.56 8.92
C VAL A 22 -5.98 -22.48 9.55
N LEU A 23 -6.73 -21.72 8.74
CA LEU A 23 -7.68 -20.70 9.18
C LEU A 23 -9.08 -21.02 8.67
N GLY A 24 -10.00 -21.33 9.59
CA GLY A 24 -11.40 -21.49 9.23
C GLY A 24 -12.03 -20.18 8.73
N ARG A 25 -13.12 -20.28 7.97
CA ARG A 25 -13.83 -19.12 7.40
C ARG A 25 -14.12 -17.99 8.40
N ARG A 26 -14.52 -18.33 9.63
CA ARG A 26 -14.87 -17.37 10.69
C ARG A 26 -13.64 -16.70 11.32
N GLU A 27 -12.49 -17.36 11.27
CA GLU A 27 -11.26 -16.90 11.90
C GLU A 27 -10.49 -15.93 11.01
N MET A 28 -10.55 -16.09 9.69
CA MET A 28 -9.87 -15.24 8.70
C MET A 28 -10.01 -13.72 8.96
N LYS A 29 -11.20 -13.26 9.33
CA LYS A 29 -11.45 -11.85 9.67
C LYS A 29 -10.85 -11.43 11.02
N ARG A 30 -10.93 -12.32 12.02
CA ARG A 30 -10.67 -12.02 13.43
C ARG A 30 -9.25 -12.37 13.87
N TRP A 31 -8.51 -13.14 13.08
CA TRP A 31 -7.19 -13.62 13.46
C TRP A 31 -6.24 -12.44 13.68
N ARG A 32 -5.51 -12.52 14.79
CA ARG A 32 -4.54 -11.52 15.25
C ARG A 32 -3.38 -12.21 15.96
N ASN A 33 -2.20 -11.62 15.87
CA ASN A 33 -1.05 -11.92 16.71
C ASN A 33 -0.35 -10.59 17.07
N GLY A 34 -0.66 -10.04 18.24
CA GLY A 34 -0.34 -8.64 18.55
C GLY A 34 -1.04 -7.69 17.58
N ASP A 35 -0.29 -6.76 16.99
CA ASP A 35 -0.77 -5.82 15.97
C ASP A 35 -0.98 -6.46 14.58
N ARG A 36 -0.43 -7.66 14.36
CA ARG A 36 -0.51 -8.37 13.07
C ARG A 36 -1.91 -8.90 12.85
N THR A 37 -2.47 -8.62 11.68
CA THR A 37 -3.69 -9.23 11.14
C THR A 37 -3.35 -10.32 10.13
N ALA A 38 -4.29 -11.21 9.81
CA ALA A 38 -4.08 -12.19 8.74
C ALA A 38 -3.74 -11.50 7.40
N LEU A 39 -4.44 -10.39 7.10
CA LEU A 39 -4.19 -9.58 5.90
C LEU A 39 -2.80 -8.96 5.91
N SER A 40 -2.35 -8.41 7.05
CA SER A 40 -1.02 -7.82 7.16
C SER A 40 0.09 -8.82 6.86
N LEU A 41 -0.06 -10.09 7.25
CA LEU A 41 0.93 -11.14 6.96
C LEU A 41 0.80 -11.67 5.54
N ALA A 42 -0.42 -11.79 5.00
CA ALA A 42 -0.66 -12.21 3.63
C ALA A 42 -0.05 -11.23 2.61
N LEU A 43 -0.08 -9.93 2.91
CA LEU A 43 0.56 -8.89 2.10
C LEU A 43 2.08 -9.04 2.03
N THR A 44 2.70 -9.77 2.97
CA THR A 44 4.14 -10.09 2.94
C THR A 44 4.43 -11.47 2.35
N ASN A 45 3.44 -12.12 1.71
CA ASN A 45 3.67 -13.43 1.12
C ASN A 45 4.68 -13.32 -0.04
N ARG A 46 5.65 -14.24 -0.07
CA ARG A 46 6.78 -14.22 -1.01
C ARG A 46 6.41 -14.53 -2.45
N SER A 47 5.31 -15.25 -2.67
CA SER A 47 4.79 -15.56 -3.99
C SER A 47 3.76 -14.50 -4.38
N PRO A 48 3.94 -13.73 -5.47
CA PRO A 48 2.96 -12.74 -5.90
C PRO A 48 1.59 -13.37 -6.17
N ALA A 49 1.57 -14.54 -6.82
CA ALA A 49 0.34 -15.26 -7.10
C ALA A 49 -0.40 -15.67 -5.82
N ASP A 50 0.31 -16.20 -4.82
CA ASP A 50 -0.31 -16.59 -3.55
C ASP A 50 -0.67 -15.38 -2.69
N ARG A 51 0.15 -14.31 -2.71
CA ARG A 51 -0.16 -13.03 -2.08
C ARG A 51 -1.50 -12.49 -2.57
N LEU A 52 -1.68 -12.43 -3.89
CA LEU A 52 -2.94 -12.01 -4.50
C LEU A 52 -4.07 -12.93 -4.06
N ALA A 53 -3.96 -14.24 -4.30
CA ALA A 53 -5.03 -15.19 -4.00
C ALA A 53 -5.47 -15.17 -2.53
N ILE A 54 -4.51 -15.11 -1.59
CA ILE A 54 -4.79 -15.07 -0.16
C ILE A 54 -5.39 -13.73 0.24
N CYS A 55 -4.82 -12.60 -0.22
CA CYS A 55 -5.37 -11.29 0.14
C CYS A 55 -6.79 -11.12 -0.42
N HIS A 56 -7.04 -11.57 -1.65
CA HIS A 56 -8.38 -11.54 -2.22
C HIS A 56 -9.37 -12.36 -1.38
N LEU A 57 -8.98 -13.59 -1.00
CA LEU A 57 -9.77 -14.45 -0.13
C LEU A 57 -10.07 -13.79 1.22
N LEU A 58 -9.08 -13.16 1.85
CA LEU A 58 -9.26 -12.51 3.16
C LEU A 58 -10.23 -11.32 3.06
N LEU A 59 -10.09 -10.50 2.02
CA LEU A 59 -10.99 -9.38 1.75
C LEU A 59 -12.42 -9.86 1.45
N ASP A 60 -12.61 -10.96 0.72
CA ASP A 60 -13.92 -11.58 0.49
C ASP A 60 -14.58 -12.07 1.79
N ARG A 61 -13.77 -12.29 2.84
CA ARG A 61 -14.25 -12.68 4.19
C ARG A 61 -14.36 -11.48 5.13
N GLY A 62 -14.25 -10.26 4.60
CA GLY A 62 -14.41 -9.02 5.35
C GLY A 62 -13.23 -8.71 6.26
N ALA A 63 -12.02 -9.12 5.87
CA ALA A 63 -10.80 -8.58 6.47
C ALA A 63 -10.77 -7.05 6.29
N ASP A 64 -10.42 -6.36 7.36
CA ASP A 64 -10.33 -4.90 7.41
C ASP A 64 -8.92 -4.47 6.99
N ALA A 65 -8.82 -3.57 6.01
CA ALA A 65 -7.56 -3.06 5.49
C ALA A 65 -7.12 -1.72 6.13
N SER A 66 -7.91 -1.17 7.07
CA SER A 66 -7.58 0.03 7.84
C SER A 66 -6.58 -0.21 8.98
N PHE A 67 -6.04 -1.43 9.11
CA PHE A 67 -5.06 -1.75 10.15
C PHE A 67 -3.79 -0.91 9.99
N VAL A 68 -3.16 -0.63 11.14
CA VAL A 68 -1.88 0.06 11.24
C VAL A 68 -0.99 -0.73 12.18
N LEU A 69 0.21 -1.09 11.72
CA LEU A 69 1.23 -1.75 12.52
C LEU A 69 1.99 -0.69 13.34
N GLU A 70 2.17 -0.94 14.64
CA GLU A 70 2.52 0.09 15.61
C GLU A 70 3.96 0.61 15.45
N PHE A 71 4.91 -0.28 15.13
CA PHE A 71 6.35 0.04 15.18
C PHE A 71 6.79 1.17 14.23
N ASP A 72 6.20 1.25 13.04
CA ASP A 72 6.58 2.22 12.00
C ASP A 72 5.36 2.89 11.35
N ASN A 73 4.18 2.83 11.98
CA ASN A 73 2.92 3.34 11.45
C ASN A 73 2.63 2.84 10.02
N VAL A 74 2.76 1.52 9.82
CA VAL A 74 2.71 0.86 8.51
C VAL A 74 1.34 0.26 8.27
N GLY A 75 0.68 0.69 7.20
CA GLY A 75 -0.62 0.18 6.75
C GLY A 75 -0.54 -0.77 5.56
N ALA A 76 -1.69 -1.22 5.07
CA ALA A 76 -1.79 -2.23 3.99
C ALA A 76 -1.04 -1.85 2.71
N LEU A 77 -1.15 -0.60 2.24
CA LEU A 77 -0.52 -0.15 1.00
C LEU A 77 1.02 -0.09 1.10
N HIS A 78 1.55 0.29 2.27
CA HIS A 78 3.00 0.24 2.51
C HIS A 78 3.54 -1.20 2.41
N LEU A 79 2.81 -2.17 2.96
CA LEU A 79 3.19 -3.58 2.88
C LEU A 79 3.15 -4.05 1.43
N LEU A 80 2.03 -3.84 0.71
CA LEU A 80 1.90 -4.26 -0.68
C LEU A 80 3.04 -3.72 -1.56
N PHE A 81 3.33 -2.43 -1.46
CA PHE A 81 4.31 -1.76 -2.32
C PHE A 81 5.78 -2.03 -1.97
N SER A 82 6.07 -2.63 -0.80
CA SER A 82 7.43 -2.93 -0.35
C SER A 82 7.83 -4.40 -0.50
N HIS A 83 6.89 -5.28 -0.85
CA HIS A 83 7.11 -6.72 -0.89
C HIS A 83 7.21 -7.29 -2.31
N GLU A 84 8.45 -7.41 -2.77
CA GLU A 84 8.81 -8.01 -4.06
C GLU A 84 8.86 -9.55 -4.06
N PRO A 85 8.80 -10.20 -5.24
CA PRO A 85 8.60 -9.58 -6.57
C PRO A 85 7.18 -9.04 -6.76
N HIS A 86 6.96 -8.16 -7.74
CA HIS A 86 5.65 -7.56 -8.01
C HIS A 86 4.94 -8.22 -9.19
N ASP A 87 3.62 -8.35 -9.05
CA ASP A 87 2.68 -8.52 -10.17
C ASP A 87 1.94 -7.20 -10.30
N TYR A 88 2.49 -6.25 -11.07
CA TYR A 88 1.98 -4.88 -11.09
C TYR A 88 0.53 -4.75 -11.55
N VAL A 89 0.06 -5.67 -12.40
CA VAL A 89 -1.34 -5.70 -12.82
C VAL A 89 -2.17 -6.20 -11.65
N GLY A 90 -1.96 -7.44 -11.22
CA GLY A 90 -2.74 -8.05 -10.13
C GLY A 90 -2.72 -7.22 -8.84
N GLU A 91 -1.59 -6.60 -8.53
CA GLU A 91 -1.43 -5.77 -7.33
C GLU A 91 -2.07 -4.38 -7.48
N LYS A 92 -2.27 -3.86 -8.70
CA LYS A 92 -3.13 -2.68 -8.94
C LYS A 92 -4.56 -3.00 -8.52
N GLU A 93 -5.10 -4.14 -8.95
CA GLU A 93 -6.46 -4.55 -8.55
C GLU A 93 -6.55 -4.83 -7.05
N LEU A 94 -5.54 -5.48 -6.46
CA LEU A 94 -5.51 -5.71 -5.02
C LEU A 94 -5.46 -4.38 -4.24
N ALA A 95 -4.63 -3.41 -4.67
CA ALA A 95 -4.55 -2.10 -4.05
C ALA A 95 -5.90 -1.37 -4.06
N ALA A 96 -6.64 -1.43 -5.17
CA ALA A 96 -7.99 -0.84 -5.26
C ALA A 96 -8.92 -1.46 -4.20
N ARG A 97 -8.91 -2.79 -4.07
CA ARG A 97 -9.70 -3.48 -3.04
C ARG A 97 -9.28 -3.16 -1.62
N LEU A 98 -7.99 -2.96 -1.36
CA LEU A 98 -7.50 -2.53 -0.05
C LEU A 98 -8.04 -1.13 0.29
N ILE A 99 -8.03 -0.21 -0.66
CA ILE A 99 -8.58 1.14 -0.51
C ILE A 99 -10.09 1.11 -0.24
N ASP A 100 -10.83 0.24 -0.94
CA ASP A 100 -12.26 0.03 -0.70
C ASP A 100 -12.53 -0.59 0.68
N ALA A 101 -11.62 -1.44 1.15
CA ALA A 101 -11.66 -2.06 2.48
C ALA A 101 -11.07 -1.17 3.59
N GLY A 102 -10.78 0.10 3.31
CA GLY A 102 -10.42 1.11 4.31
C GLY A 102 -8.93 1.39 4.47
N ALA A 103 -8.06 0.89 3.58
CA ALA A 103 -6.64 1.27 3.59
C ALA A 103 -6.48 2.78 3.35
N ASP A 104 -5.75 3.44 4.26
CA ASP A 104 -5.48 4.88 4.17
C ASP A 104 -4.34 5.15 3.16
N VAL A 105 -4.70 5.82 2.06
CA VAL A 105 -3.77 6.21 0.97
C VAL A 105 -2.78 7.31 1.40
N ASN A 106 -3.08 8.02 2.49
CA ASN A 106 -2.28 9.14 3.00
C ASN A 106 -1.54 8.80 4.30
N LEU A 107 -1.64 7.57 4.81
CA LEU A 107 -1.02 7.17 6.08
C LEU A 107 0.47 7.46 6.06
N VAL A 108 0.99 8.23 7.01
CA VAL A 108 2.41 8.61 7.04
C VAL A 108 3.19 7.69 7.97
N SER A 109 4.04 6.84 7.40
CA SER A 109 5.09 6.17 8.17
C SER A 109 6.22 7.14 8.51
N PRO A 110 6.68 7.23 9.77
CA PRO A 110 7.88 7.98 10.15
C PRO A 110 9.14 7.60 9.35
N ARG A 111 9.20 6.34 8.87
CA ARG A 111 10.34 5.79 8.16
C ARG A 111 10.18 5.86 6.65
N PHE A 112 8.97 5.60 6.15
CA PHE A 112 8.73 5.42 4.70
C PHE A 112 7.98 6.59 4.05
N GLY A 113 7.44 7.53 4.82
CA GLY A 113 6.51 8.54 4.32
C GLY A 113 5.13 7.95 4.05
N SER A 114 4.35 8.57 3.16
CA SER A 114 3.09 8.00 2.66
C SER A 114 3.32 6.81 1.73
N PRO A 115 2.29 5.99 1.40
CA PRO A 115 2.41 4.95 0.38
C PRO A 115 2.98 5.48 -0.94
N LEU A 116 2.50 6.64 -1.41
CA LEU A 116 3.00 7.26 -2.63
C LEU A 116 4.46 7.73 -2.48
N ALA A 117 4.83 8.33 -1.35
CA ALA A 117 6.20 8.76 -1.09
C ALA A 117 7.17 7.57 -1.04
N SER A 118 6.74 6.43 -0.48
CA SER A 118 7.54 5.20 -0.44
C SER A 118 7.84 4.66 -1.83
N LEU A 119 6.84 4.62 -2.73
CA LEU A 119 7.02 4.27 -4.15
C LEU A 119 7.98 5.24 -4.85
N ALA A 120 7.78 6.54 -4.63
CA ALA A 120 8.61 7.56 -5.24
C ALA A 120 10.08 7.48 -4.82
N ALA A 121 10.37 6.96 -3.62
CA ALA A 121 11.73 6.71 -3.13
C ALA A 121 12.38 5.45 -3.72
N THR A 122 11.63 4.55 -4.38
CA THR A 122 12.17 3.30 -4.95
C THR A 122 12.83 3.52 -6.31
N PHE A 123 14.01 4.15 -6.32
CA PHE A 123 14.72 4.56 -7.55
C PHE A 123 15.23 3.44 -8.47
N LYS A 124 15.17 2.18 -8.02
CA LYS A 124 15.45 1.03 -8.89
C LYS A 124 14.40 0.82 -9.98
N PHE A 125 13.19 1.37 -9.82
CA PHE A 125 12.09 1.25 -10.77
C PHE A 125 11.78 2.60 -11.41
N SER A 126 11.57 2.59 -12.72
CA SER A 126 11.14 3.75 -13.48
C SER A 126 9.68 4.12 -13.16
N ASP A 127 9.26 5.34 -13.50
CA ASP A 127 7.86 5.73 -13.40
C ASP A 127 6.95 4.80 -14.22
N ALA A 128 7.38 4.39 -15.42
CA ALA A 128 6.62 3.46 -16.25
C ALA A 128 6.40 2.09 -15.57
N THR A 129 7.40 1.62 -14.80
CA THR A 129 7.29 0.38 -14.03
C THR A 129 6.32 0.53 -12.85
N LEU A 130 6.34 1.67 -12.17
CA LEU A 130 5.48 1.94 -11.01
C LEU A 130 4.10 2.48 -11.37
N GLN A 131 3.84 2.74 -12.66
CA GLN A 131 2.62 3.37 -13.14
C GLN A 131 1.34 2.70 -12.64
N PRO A 132 1.20 1.37 -12.61
CA PRO A 132 -0.03 0.74 -12.08
C PRO A 132 -0.33 1.10 -10.62
N PHE A 133 0.70 1.34 -9.81
CA PHE A 133 0.54 1.78 -8.42
C PHE A 133 0.25 3.28 -8.31
N TYR A 134 0.78 4.10 -9.22
CA TYR A 134 0.41 5.52 -9.29
C TYR A 134 -1.06 5.68 -9.70
N ASP A 135 -1.48 4.94 -10.73
CA ASP A 135 -2.83 4.94 -11.24
C ASP A 135 -3.83 4.68 -10.12
N VAL A 136 -3.72 3.56 -9.39
CA VAL A 136 -4.71 3.21 -8.36
C VAL A 136 -4.78 4.22 -7.22
N LEU A 137 -3.66 4.85 -6.86
CA LEU A 137 -3.64 5.89 -5.83
C LEU A 137 -4.32 7.18 -6.33
N ILE A 138 -4.05 7.60 -7.57
CA ILE A 138 -4.64 8.81 -8.18
C ILE A 138 -6.13 8.58 -8.49
N GLU A 139 -6.46 7.47 -9.15
CA GLU A 139 -7.82 7.04 -9.50
C GLU A 139 -8.72 6.89 -8.27
N SER A 140 -8.15 6.61 -7.08
CA SER A 140 -8.92 6.56 -5.84
C SER A 140 -9.62 7.88 -5.49
N GLY A 141 -9.09 9.02 -5.98
CA GLY A 141 -9.58 10.36 -5.63
C GLY A 141 -9.33 10.78 -4.17
N LYS A 142 -8.62 9.95 -3.38
CA LYS A 142 -8.46 10.13 -1.93
C LYS A 142 -7.12 10.74 -1.52
N LEU A 143 -6.22 11.03 -2.47
CA LEU A 143 -4.92 11.62 -2.16
C LEU A 143 -5.08 13.04 -1.56
N ASN A 144 -4.38 13.28 -0.47
CA ASN A 144 -4.19 14.59 0.13
C ASN A 144 -2.73 15.03 -0.07
N LEU A 145 -2.52 15.90 -1.05
CA LEU A 145 -1.19 16.36 -1.47
C LEU A 145 -0.50 17.24 -0.41
N SER A 146 -1.27 17.81 0.52
CA SER A 146 -0.78 18.61 1.64
C SER A 146 -0.46 17.78 2.89
N THR A 147 -0.62 16.44 2.84
CA THR A 147 -0.24 15.57 3.96
C THR A 147 1.24 15.74 4.29
N VAL A 148 1.54 16.05 5.55
CA VAL A 148 2.90 16.40 5.99
C VAL A 148 3.62 15.15 6.54
N ASP A 149 4.83 14.90 6.03
CA ASP A 149 5.72 13.85 6.55
C ASP A 149 6.36 14.25 7.90
N LYS A 150 7.04 13.31 8.56
CA LYS A 150 7.74 13.59 9.84
C LYS A 150 8.80 14.70 9.72
N GLY A 151 9.32 14.94 8.52
CA GLY A 151 10.31 15.99 8.22
C GLY A 151 9.68 17.35 7.92
N GLY A 152 8.36 17.50 8.01
CA GLY A 152 7.68 18.77 7.79
C GLY A 152 7.42 19.10 6.32
N ARG A 153 7.63 18.15 5.39
CA ARG A 153 7.32 18.36 3.96
C ARG A 153 5.96 17.78 3.61
N THR A 154 5.20 18.50 2.78
CA THR A 154 3.98 17.96 2.18
C THR A 154 4.29 16.78 1.24
N MET A 155 3.26 16.00 0.90
CA MET A 155 3.38 14.91 -0.06
C MET A 155 3.92 15.45 -1.39
N MET A 156 3.36 16.56 -1.88
CA MET A 156 3.77 17.16 -3.15
C MET A 156 5.22 17.67 -3.11
N GLU A 157 5.66 18.32 -2.03
CA GLU A 157 7.06 18.72 -1.84
C GLU A 157 8.00 17.51 -1.81
N ASN A 158 7.59 16.43 -1.16
CA ASN A 158 8.38 15.19 -1.09
C ASN A 158 8.60 14.58 -2.49
N ILE A 159 7.60 14.68 -3.39
CA ILE A 159 7.73 14.24 -4.79
C ILE A 159 8.53 15.25 -5.62
N ALA A 160 8.31 16.56 -5.42
CA ALA A 160 8.98 17.62 -6.16
C ALA A 160 10.52 17.55 -6.05
N VAL A 161 11.05 17.28 -4.85
CA VAL A 161 12.50 17.11 -4.67
C VAL A 161 13.07 15.88 -5.42
N LYS A 162 12.20 14.99 -5.92
CA LYS A 162 12.54 13.80 -6.72
C LYS A 162 12.17 13.95 -8.19
N VAL A 163 11.71 15.12 -8.65
CA VAL A 163 11.16 15.34 -10.00
C VAL A 163 12.11 14.88 -11.11
N ARG A 164 13.43 15.01 -10.94
CA ARG A 164 14.42 14.52 -11.92
C ARG A 164 14.31 13.02 -12.21
N LYS A 165 13.82 12.24 -11.24
CA LYS A 165 13.58 10.79 -11.36
C LYS A 165 12.10 10.43 -11.47
N ARG A 166 11.20 11.35 -11.08
CA ARG A 166 9.76 11.17 -10.93
C ARG A 166 8.95 12.17 -11.75
N ALA A 167 9.42 12.50 -12.96
CA ALA A 167 8.83 13.57 -13.76
C ALA A 167 7.40 13.24 -14.22
N SER A 168 7.15 11.98 -14.60
CA SER A 168 5.81 11.55 -15.03
C SER A 168 4.85 11.58 -13.85
N LEU A 169 5.26 11.02 -12.71
CA LEU A 169 4.47 11.08 -11.48
C LEU A 169 4.18 12.53 -11.08
N TYR A 170 5.19 13.39 -11.06
CA TYR A 170 5.02 14.79 -10.66
C TYR A 170 4.00 15.51 -11.55
N GLN A 171 4.05 15.31 -12.86
CA GLN A 171 3.07 15.89 -13.78
C GLN A 171 1.65 15.36 -13.51
N GLN A 172 1.49 14.05 -13.30
CA GLN A 172 0.18 13.47 -12.96
C GLN A 172 -0.39 14.04 -11.66
N LEU A 173 0.45 14.35 -10.67
CA LEU A 173 0.03 14.98 -9.42
C LEU A 173 -0.33 16.46 -9.60
N ILE A 174 0.30 17.19 -10.52
CA ILE A 174 -0.14 18.53 -10.91
C ILE A 174 -1.54 18.46 -11.53
N ASP A 175 -1.75 17.55 -12.47
CA ASP A 175 -3.05 17.39 -13.15
C ASP A 175 -4.13 17.00 -12.15
N PHE A 176 -3.83 16.06 -11.24
CA PHE A 176 -4.70 15.70 -10.13
C PHE A 176 -4.99 16.89 -9.21
N ALA A 177 -3.97 17.65 -8.80
CA ALA A 177 -4.14 18.82 -7.94
C ALA A 177 -5.09 19.85 -8.56
N ILE A 178 -4.96 20.09 -9.87
CA ILE A 178 -5.84 21.00 -10.61
C ILE A 178 -7.26 20.45 -10.65
N ALA A 179 -7.43 19.17 -11.01
CA ALA A 179 -8.74 18.54 -11.11
C ALA A 179 -9.47 18.42 -9.77
N SER A 180 -8.73 18.23 -8.67
CA SER A 180 -9.29 18.02 -7.32
C SER A 180 -9.33 19.30 -6.47
N GLY A 181 -8.92 20.45 -6.98
CA GLY A 181 -8.88 21.71 -6.21
C GLY A 181 -7.79 21.79 -5.14
N GLN A 182 -6.70 21.03 -5.29
CA GLN A 182 -5.54 21.00 -4.38
C GLN A 182 -4.35 21.81 -4.94
N GLN A 183 -4.58 22.84 -5.77
CA GLN A 183 -3.50 23.59 -6.43
C GLN A 183 -2.54 24.28 -5.45
N GLU A 184 -3.03 24.63 -4.25
CA GLU A 184 -2.20 25.21 -3.18
C GLU A 184 -1.10 24.27 -2.67
N ALA A 185 -1.23 22.96 -2.92
CA ALA A 185 -0.21 21.98 -2.57
C ALA A 185 0.98 21.97 -3.55
N ILE A 186 0.85 22.58 -4.74
CA ILE A 186 1.93 22.62 -5.74
C ILE A 186 3.02 23.57 -5.26
N PRO A 187 4.28 23.09 -5.08
CA PRO A 187 5.38 23.95 -4.68
C PRO A 187 5.60 25.06 -5.71
N PRO A 188 5.90 26.30 -5.29
CA PRO A 188 6.24 27.36 -6.22
C PRO A 188 7.44 26.91 -7.07
N THR A 189 7.37 27.12 -8.38
CA THR A 189 8.53 26.97 -9.25
C THR A 189 9.60 27.95 -8.77
N GLU A 190 10.74 27.45 -8.30
CA GLU A 190 11.91 28.30 -8.11
C GLU A 190 12.22 28.97 -9.45
N GLY A 191 12.11 30.31 -9.48
CA GLY A 191 12.41 31.15 -10.64
C GLY A 191 13.90 31.32 -10.87
#